data_AF-A0A934SUG8-F1
#
_entry.id   AF-A0A934SUG8-F1
#
_cell.length_a   1.000
_cell.length_b   1.000
_cell.length_c   1.000
_cell.angle_alpha   90.00
_cell.angle_beta   90.00
_cell.angle_gamma   90.00
#
_symmetry.space_group_name_H-M   'P 1'
#
loop_
_entity.id
_entity.type
_entity.pdbx_description
1 polymer ?
#
loop_
_entity_poly.entity_id
_entity_poly.type
_entity_poly.pdbx_seq_one_letter_code
_entity_poly.pdbx_strand_id
1 'polypeptide(L)'
;MLTSERKQELDERRKRWGRDNPIRLYSQKDLQCRYHSVAEHRQTIARLRDLAVFLAYLGALYHAHGASLYGNDLPKFVAGTFIRFWPLKDIPLSSTKAECAPTVDHDVPLSFFRDMFMQERLSACEWLYLLVSFYKAVTIAKFEDGFLSERRDGVSYKQNRPTSAYQKRGIVLSTQSVQGYEQFQCLAEKYLDECANANYTCPRCLLAIRK
;
A
#
# COMPACT_ATOMS: atom_id res chain seq x y z
N MET A 1 1.93 -20.24 4.86
CA MET A 1 1.72 -19.95 3.42
C MET A 1 0.48 -19.06 3.25
N LEU A 2 0.59 -17.93 2.53
CA LEU A 2 -0.57 -17.12 2.16
C LEU A 2 -1.27 -17.78 0.97
N THR A 3 -2.46 -18.35 1.19
CA THR A 3 -3.18 -19.08 0.15
C THR A 3 -3.69 -18.14 -0.95
N SER A 4 -3.88 -18.67 -2.16
CA SER A 4 -4.49 -17.91 -3.27
C SER A 4 -5.87 -17.38 -2.90
N GLU A 5 -6.66 -18.17 -2.16
CA GLU A 5 -7.97 -17.76 -1.63
C GLU A 5 -7.85 -16.56 -0.70
N ARG A 6 -6.85 -16.56 0.20
CA ARG A 6 -6.63 -15.45 1.13
C ARG A 6 -6.17 -14.18 0.42
N LYS A 7 -5.32 -14.30 -0.61
CA LYS A 7 -4.96 -13.16 -1.48
C LYS A 7 -6.21 -12.56 -2.13
N GLN A 8 -7.04 -13.40 -2.73
CA GLN A 8 -8.29 -12.98 -3.36
C GLN A 8 -9.25 -12.29 -2.37
N GLU A 9 -9.35 -12.80 -1.15
CA GLU A 9 -10.17 -12.17 -0.12
C GLU A 9 -9.69 -10.75 0.24
N LEU A 10 -8.38 -10.57 0.42
CA LEU A 10 -7.78 -9.27 0.71
C LEU A 10 -7.97 -8.29 -0.46
N ASP A 11 -7.85 -8.77 -1.71
CA ASP A 11 -8.17 -8.00 -2.92
C ASP A 11 -9.63 -7.54 -2.95
N GLU A 12 -10.59 -8.42 -2.63
CA GLU A 12 -12.02 -8.07 -2.58
C GLU A 12 -12.36 -7.12 -1.43
N ARG A 13 -11.70 -7.26 -0.28
CA ARG A 13 -11.82 -6.29 0.81
C ARG A 13 -11.33 -4.91 0.38
N ARG A 14 -10.16 -4.82 -0.27
CA ARG A 14 -9.67 -3.55 -0.83
C ARG A 14 -10.67 -2.91 -1.79
N LYS A 15 -11.35 -3.68 -2.65
CA LYS A 15 -12.34 -3.14 -3.61
C LYS A 15 -13.55 -2.51 -2.91
N ARG A 16 -13.96 -3.07 -1.77
CA ARG A 16 -15.09 -2.58 -0.96
C ARG A 16 -14.71 -1.36 -0.10
N TRP A 17 -13.49 -1.34 0.42
CA TRP A 17 -13.02 -0.36 1.40
C TRP A 17 -12.32 0.81 0.69
N GLY A 18 -13.04 1.91 0.57
CA GLY A 18 -12.65 3.10 -0.20
C GLY A 18 -13.82 4.01 -0.57
N ARG A 19 -15.06 3.55 -0.38
CA ARG A 19 -16.28 4.35 -0.61
C ARG A 19 -16.57 5.37 0.48
N ASP A 20 -16.29 5.07 1.75
CA ASP A 20 -16.91 5.80 2.88
C ASP A 20 -15.96 6.65 3.74
N ASN A 21 -14.65 6.75 3.42
CA ASN A 21 -13.73 7.53 4.27
C ASN A 21 -12.56 8.17 3.49
N PRO A 22 -12.81 9.30 2.80
CA PRO A 22 -11.78 10.00 2.05
C PRO A 22 -10.93 10.86 2.98
N ILE A 23 -9.81 10.32 3.49
CA ILE A 23 -8.81 11.15 4.18
C ILE A 23 -8.05 11.92 3.09
N ARG A 24 -8.48 13.14 2.76
CA ARG A 24 -7.77 14.00 1.79
C ARG A 24 -6.38 14.33 2.31
N LEU A 25 -5.35 14.05 1.50
CA LEU A 25 -3.99 14.45 1.78
C LEU A 25 -3.52 15.50 0.78
N TYR A 26 -2.66 16.39 1.27
CA TYR A 26 -2.11 17.53 0.55
C TYR A 26 -1.13 17.08 -0.53
N SER A 27 -1.11 17.82 -1.65
CA SER A 27 -0.16 17.62 -2.75
C SER A 27 1.29 17.79 -2.27
N GLN A 28 2.13 16.76 -2.38
CA GLN A 28 3.57 16.89 -2.21
C GLN A 28 4.21 17.16 -3.58
N LYS A 29 4.68 18.39 -3.79
CA LYS A 29 5.24 18.85 -5.08
C LYS A 29 6.61 18.24 -5.48
N ASP A 30 7.12 17.24 -4.76
CA ASP A 30 8.51 16.76 -4.95
C ASP A 30 8.58 15.25 -5.20
N LEU A 31 8.10 14.82 -6.38
CA LEU A 31 8.21 13.45 -6.87
C LEU A 31 8.66 13.44 -8.34
N GLN A 32 9.96 13.56 -8.55
CA GLN A 32 10.60 13.16 -9.81
C GLN A 32 11.07 11.71 -9.69
N CYS A 33 10.89 10.94 -10.78
CA CYS A 33 11.22 9.53 -10.97
C CYS A 33 12.54 9.11 -10.30
N ARG A 34 12.47 8.26 -9.27
CA ARG A 34 13.65 7.70 -8.60
C ARG A 34 13.62 6.17 -8.60
N TYR A 35 13.86 5.56 -9.76
CA TYR A 35 14.32 4.18 -9.83
C TYR A 35 15.32 4.05 -10.98
N HIS A 36 16.58 3.82 -10.63
CA HIS A 36 17.65 3.62 -11.60
C HIS A 36 18.33 2.24 -11.46
N SER A 37 18.01 1.43 -10.42
CA SER A 37 18.63 0.11 -10.25
C SER A 37 17.83 -0.96 -9.48
N VAL A 38 18.14 -2.24 -9.76
CA VAL A 38 17.65 -3.42 -9.03
C VAL A 38 18.01 -3.40 -7.54
N ALA A 39 19.12 -2.77 -7.17
CA ALA A 39 19.55 -2.64 -5.76
C ALA A 39 18.57 -1.79 -4.94
N GLU A 40 18.06 -0.70 -5.52
CA GLU A 40 17.06 0.16 -4.89
C GLU A 40 15.74 -0.60 -4.67
N HIS A 41 15.31 -1.42 -5.64
CA HIS A 41 14.12 -2.28 -5.48
C HIS A 41 14.27 -3.27 -4.32
N ARG A 42 15.45 -3.90 -4.16
CA ARG A 42 15.72 -4.81 -3.03
C ARG A 42 15.66 -4.08 -1.68
N GLN A 43 16.22 -2.88 -1.59
CA GLN A 43 16.17 -2.07 -0.36
C GLN A 43 14.74 -1.65 -0.02
N THR A 44 13.94 -1.29 -1.02
CA THR A 44 12.50 -1.02 -0.82
C THR A 44 11.79 -2.24 -0.25
N ILE A 45 11.98 -3.42 -0.84
CA ILE A 45 11.29 -4.63 -0.35
C ILE A 45 11.74 -5.00 1.07
N ALA A 46 13.03 -4.86 1.39
CA ALA A 46 13.53 -5.05 2.75
C ALA A 46 12.82 -4.12 3.76
N ARG A 47 12.69 -2.83 3.42
CA ARG A 47 11.96 -1.87 4.26
C ARG A 47 10.48 -2.22 4.42
N LEU A 48 9.81 -2.66 3.35
CA LEU A 48 8.41 -3.10 3.41
C LEU A 48 8.24 -4.34 4.28
N ARG A 49 9.20 -5.27 4.24
CA ARG A 49 9.22 -6.46 5.10
C ARG A 49 9.34 -6.07 6.57
N ASP A 50 10.27 -5.18 6.90
CA ASP A 50 10.48 -4.75 8.28
C ASP A 50 9.24 -4.01 8.82
N LEU A 51 8.62 -3.16 7.99
CA LEU A 51 7.33 -2.54 8.31
C LEU A 51 6.24 -3.60 8.53
N ALA A 52 6.13 -4.60 7.66
CA ALA A 52 5.12 -5.63 7.78
C ALA A 52 5.24 -6.44 9.09
N VAL A 53 6.48 -6.76 9.50
CA VAL A 53 6.75 -7.41 10.80
C VAL A 53 6.33 -6.50 11.95
N PHE A 54 6.68 -5.22 11.87
CA PHE A 54 6.31 -4.24 12.89
C PHE A 54 4.79 -4.06 13.01
N LEU A 55 4.07 -3.96 11.89
CA LEU A 55 2.61 -3.87 11.84
C LEU A 55 1.93 -5.12 12.38
N ALA A 56 2.47 -6.32 12.08
CA ALA A 56 1.96 -7.57 12.65
C ALA A 56 2.10 -7.59 14.17
N TYR A 57 3.24 -7.12 14.69
CA TYR A 57 3.49 -7.03 16.13
C TYR A 57 2.56 -6.03 16.82
N LEU A 58 2.45 -4.81 16.27
CA LEU A 58 1.53 -3.80 16.79
C LEU A 58 0.07 -4.28 16.72
N GLY A 59 -0.32 -4.94 15.63
CA GLY A 59 -1.64 -5.53 15.49
C GLY A 59 -1.90 -6.57 16.57
N ALA A 60 -0.93 -7.46 16.84
CA ALA A 60 -1.06 -8.43 17.93
C ALA A 60 -1.27 -7.77 19.30
N LEU A 61 -0.53 -6.69 19.60
CA LEU A 61 -0.72 -5.92 20.84
C LEU A 61 -2.08 -5.21 20.89
N TYR A 62 -2.48 -4.59 19.79
CA TYR A 62 -3.78 -3.92 19.68
C TYR A 62 -4.93 -4.90 19.83
N HIS A 63 -4.87 -6.09 19.24
CA HIS A 63 -5.94 -7.09 19.37
C HIS A 63 -5.93 -7.78 20.74
N ALA A 64 -4.78 -7.83 21.43
CA ALA A 64 -4.69 -8.37 22.79
C ALA A 64 -5.19 -7.40 23.88
N HIS A 65 -4.95 -6.10 23.70
CA HIS A 65 -5.23 -5.07 24.72
C HIS A 65 -6.29 -4.05 24.28
N GLY A 66 -6.64 -4.03 23.01
CA GLY A 66 -7.83 -3.39 22.46
C GLY A 66 -7.95 -1.88 22.69
N ALA A 67 -9.22 -1.46 22.65
CA ALA A 67 -9.67 -0.10 22.90
C ALA A 67 -9.48 0.34 24.35
N SER A 68 -9.30 -0.58 25.30
CA SER A 68 -9.15 -0.26 26.72
C SER A 68 -7.81 0.40 27.04
N LEU A 69 -6.75 0.08 26.28
CA LEU A 69 -5.44 0.70 26.46
C LEU A 69 -5.13 1.79 25.44
N TYR A 70 -5.54 1.59 24.18
CA TYR A 70 -5.08 2.43 23.07
C TYR A 70 -6.19 3.18 22.32
N GLY A 71 -7.45 2.79 22.51
CA GLY A 71 -8.60 3.37 21.81
C GLY A 71 -8.38 3.47 20.30
N ASN A 72 -8.80 4.61 19.72
CA ASN A 72 -8.65 4.89 18.30
C ASN A 72 -7.32 5.56 17.93
N ASP A 73 -6.44 5.83 18.89
CA ASP A 73 -5.24 6.64 18.64
C ASP A 73 -4.09 5.83 18.07
N LEU A 74 -3.92 4.57 18.49
CA LEU A 74 -2.92 3.69 17.90
C LEU A 74 -3.19 3.39 16.41
N PRO A 75 -4.41 3.03 15.97
CA PRO A 75 -4.71 2.87 14.55
C PRO A 75 -4.48 4.15 13.73
N LYS A 76 -4.83 5.33 14.28
CA LYS A 76 -4.56 6.63 13.63
C LYS A 76 -3.07 6.89 13.50
N PHE A 77 -2.28 6.59 14.52
CA PHE A 77 -0.82 6.74 14.49
C PHE A 77 -0.17 5.78 13.48
N VAL A 78 -0.59 4.51 13.46
CA VAL A 78 -0.14 3.53 12.47
C VAL A 78 -0.42 4.02 11.05
N ALA A 79 -1.65 4.42 10.76
CA ALA A 79 -2.02 4.87 9.41
C ALA A 79 -1.39 6.22 9.05
N GLY A 80 -1.47 7.19 9.96
CA GLY A 80 -1.09 8.59 9.73
C GLY A 80 0.40 8.87 9.87
N THR A 81 1.15 8.05 10.62
CA THR A 81 2.59 8.24 10.84
C THR A 81 3.40 7.16 10.15
N PHE A 82 3.15 5.89 10.46
CA PHE A 82 3.96 4.80 9.90
C PHE A 82 3.68 4.56 8.45
N ILE A 83 2.41 4.38 8.07
CA ILE A 83 2.05 4.02 6.70
C ILE A 83 2.10 5.25 5.81
N ARG A 84 1.56 6.40 6.24
CA ARG A 84 1.58 7.63 5.43
C ARG A 84 2.96 8.16 5.12
N PHE A 85 3.88 8.15 6.08
CA PHE A 85 5.22 8.70 5.88
C PHE A 85 6.28 7.62 5.72
N TRP A 86 5.89 6.33 5.70
CA TRP A 86 6.72 5.33 5.03
C TRP A 86 6.99 5.85 3.63
N PRO A 87 8.19 5.67 3.06
CA PRO A 87 8.55 6.25 1.77
C PRO A 87 7.50 5.92 0.69
N LEU A 88 6.49 6.80 0.56
CA LEU A 88 5.44 6.85 -0.46
C LEU A 88 6.05 6.84 -1.87
N LYS A 89 7.32 7.21 -1.90
CA LYS A 89 8.19 7.49 -3.03
C LYS A 89 8.84 6.25 -3.61
N ASP A 90 8.60 5.07 -3.01
CA ASP A 90 9.41 3.91 -3.34
C ASP A 90 8.88 3.03 -4.50
N ILE A 91 7.64 3.24 -4.94
CA ILE A 91 7.15 2.62 -6.18
C ILE A 91 6.18 3.59 -6.90
N PRO A 92 6.72 4.65 -7.53
CA PRO A 92 5.93 5.64 -8.24
C PRO A 92 5.56 5.13 -9.64
N LEU A 93 4.29 5.31 -10.00
CA LEU A 93 3.81 5.23 -11.37
C LEU A 93 3.53 6.65 -11.85
N SER A 94 3.97 7.02 -13.06
CA SER A 94 3.71 8.36 -13.59
C SER A 94 3.02 8.29 -14.94
N SER A 95 2.04 9.16 -15.19
CA SER A 95 1.50 9.34 -16.54
C SER A 95 2.54 9.98 -17.47
N THR A 96 2.48 9.68 -18.77
CA THR A 96 3.35 10.32 -19.77
C THR A 96 3.15 11.84 -19.84
N LYS A 97 1.99 12.34 -19.42
CA LYS A 97 1.66 13.78 -19.45
C LYS A 97 2.04 14.52 -18.17
N ALA A 98 2.37 13.82 -17.08
CA ALA A 98 2.78 14.41 -15.81
C ALA A 98 4.14 15.12 -15.90
N GLU A 99 4.99 14.74 -16.85
CA GLU A 99 6.34 15.32 -17.02
C GLU A 99 6.31 16.80 -17.47
N CYS A 100 5.23 17.23 -18.15
CA CYS A 100 5.12 18.54 -18.77
C CYS A 100 3.97 19.40 -18.22
N ALA A 101 3.34 19.01 -17.10
CA ALA A 101 2.16 19.66 -16.57
C ALA A 101 2.17 19.72 -15.04
N PRO A 102 1.39 20.62 -14.41
CA PRO A 102 1.12 20.53 -12.99
C PRO A 102 0.54 19.15 -12.66
N THR A 103 1.03 18.51 -11.60
CA THR A 103 0.67 17.12 -11.25
C THR A 103 -0.25 17.04 -10.03
N VAL A 104 -0.86 15.86 -9.87
CA VAL A 104 -1.50 15.42 -8.64
C VAL A 104 -1.14 13.96 -8.39
N ASP A 105 -0.94 13.62 -7.12
CA ASP A 105 -0.65 12.26 -6.69
C ASP A 105 -1.92 11.57 -6.20
N HIS A 106 -2.12 10.36 -6.68
CA HIS A 106 -3.16 9.47 -6.22
C HIS A 106 -2.53 8.45 -5.27
N ASP A 107 -2.74 8.71 -3.98
CA ASP A 107 -2.10 7.98 -2.89
C ASP A 107 -2.83 6.68 -2.51
N VAL A 108 -2.10 5.92 -1.70
CA VAL A 108 -2.56 4.73 -0.98
C VAL A 108 -3.78 5.07 -0.10
N PRO A 109 -4.83 4.21 -0.07
CA PRO A 109 -5.95 4.39 0.85
C PRO A 109 -5.52 4.12 2.30
N LEU A 110 -5.01 5.14 3.00
CA LEU A 110 -4.59 4.99 4.41
C LEU A 110 -5.70 4.48 5.32
N SER A 111 -6.95 4.86 5.02
CA SER A 111 -8.14 4.36 5.70
C SER A 111 -8.25 2.84 5.58
N PHE A 112 -7.96 2.25 4.42
CA PHE A 112 -7.95 0.79 4.26
C PHE A 112 -6.96 0.11 5.22
N PHE A 113 -5.72 0.60 5.30
CA PHE A 113 -4.72 -0.01 6.19
C PHE A 113 -5.07 0.19 7.68
N ARG A 114 -5.56 1.37 8.06
CA ARG A 114 -6.08 1.64 9.40
C ARG A 114 -7.18 0.64 9.76
N ASP A 115 -8.14 0.46 8.86
CA ASP A 115 -9.33 -0.32 9.13
C ASP A 115 -8.99 -1.82 9.17
N MET A 116 -8.16 -2.31 8.24
CA MET A 116 -7.61 -3.67 8.30
C MET A 116 -6.88 -3.93 9.61
N PHE A 117 -6.10 -2.97 10.09
CA PHE A 117 -5.39 -3.07 11.37
C PHE A 117 -6.37 -3.23 12.54
N MET A 118 -7.47 -2.48 12.54
CA MET A 118 -8.49 -2.54 13.60
C MET A 118 -9.34 -3.81 13.56
N GLN A 119 -9.61 -4.35 12.37
CA GLN A 119 -10.57 -5.43 12.18
C GLN A 119 -9.98 -6.81 12.34
N GLU A 120 -8.72 -6.99 11.96
CA GLU A 120 -8.15 -8.31 11.86
C GLU A 120 -6.70 -8.33 12.29
N ARG A 121 -6.34 -9.40 12.98
CA ARG A 121 -4.95 -9.69 13.29
C ARG A 121 -4.30 -10.35 12.07
N LEU A 122 -3.53 -9.56 11.33
CA LEU A 122 -2.79 -10.04 10.16
C LEU A 122 -1.37 -10.46 10.55
N SER A 123 -0.90 -11.52 9.90
CA SER A 123 0.50 -11.95 9.93
C SER A 123 1.41 -10.96 9.21
N ALA A 124 2.72 -11.06 9.43
CA ALA A 124 3.71 -10.27 8.69
C ALA A 124 3.63 -10.53 7.18
N CYS A 125 3.35 -11.77 6.76
CA CYS A 125 3.23 -12.12 5.34
C CYS A 125 1.99 -11.47 4.71
N GLU A 126 0.88 -11.42 5.44
CA GLU A 126 -0.34 -10.72 4.99
C GLU A 126 -0.11 -9.22 4.90
N TRP A 127 0.50 -8.60 5.91
CA TRP A 127 0.87 -7.19 5.87
C TRP A 127 1.81 -6.87 4.71
N LEU A 128 2.81 -7.72 4.47
CA LEU A 128 3.75 -7.54 3.36
C LEU A 128 3.02 -7.62 2.01
N TYR A 129 2.11 -8.60 1.87
CA TYR A 129 1.27 -8.71 0.68
C TYR A 129 0.42 -7.46 0.46
N LEU A 130 -0.24 -6.94 1.52
CA LEU A 130 -1.05 -5.72 1.44
C LEU A 130 -0.19 -4.51 1.04
N LEU A 131 0.99 -4.36 1.64
CA LEU A 131 1.91 -3.27 1.33
C LEU A 131 2.39 -3.37 -0.12
N VAL A 132 2.97 -4.49 -0.54
CA VAL A 132 3.48 -4.65 -1.91
C VAL A 132 2.38 -4.46 -2.97
N SER A 133 1.19 -5.02 -2.73
CA SER A 133 0.12 -5.03 -3.73
C SER A 133 -0.60 -3.70 -3.81
N PHE A 134 -0.74 -3.00 -2.67
CA PHE A 134 -1.67 -1.88 -2.52
C PHE A 134 -1.01 -0.56 -2.14
N TYR A 135 0.23 -0.57 -1.66
CA TYR A 135 1.00 0.61 -1.30
C TYR A 135 1.75 1.16 -2.53
N LYS A 136 1.06 1.92 -3.38
CA LYS A 136 1.66 2.63 -4.53
C LYS A 136 1.10 4.03 -4.69
N ALA A 137 1.92 4.95 -5.21
CA ALA A 137 1.52 6.28 -5.60
C ALA A 137 1.45 6.38 -7.14
N VAL A 138 0.39 6.97 -7.66
CA VAL A 138 0.26 7.25 -9.10
C VAL A 138 0.22 8.75 -9.31
N THR A 139 1.25 9.30 -9.95
CA THR A 139 1.34 10.70 -10.33
C THR A 139 0.73 10.90 -11.72
N ILE A 140 -0.23 11.80 -11.84
CA ILE A 140 -0.87 12.13 -13.12
C ILE A 140 -0.87 13.64 -13.34
N ALA A 141 -1.10 14.09 -14.58
CA ALA A 141 -1.30 15.50 -14.83
C ALA A 141 -2.63 15.98 -14.21
N LYS A 142 -2.65 17.20 -13.67
CA LYS A 142 -3.80 17.77 -12.95
C LYS A 142 -5.07 17.85 -13.81
N PHE A 143 -4.94 18.04 -15.12
CA PHE A 143 -6.08 18.02 -16.02
C PHE A 143 -6.63 16.60 -16.25
N GLU A 144 -5.79 15.55 -16.10
CA GLU A 144 -6.21 14.15 -16.21
C GLU A 144 -7.05 13.70 -15.02
N ASP A 145 -6.86 14.32 -13.84
CA ASP A 145 -7.71 14.11 -12.67
C ASP A 145 -9.19 14.47 -12.96
N GLY A 146 -9.42 15.44 -13.85
CA GLY A 146 -10.75 15.80 -14.35
C GLY A 146 -11.46 14.61 -14.98
N PHE A 147 -10.78 13.84 -15.84
CA PHE A 147 -11.32 12.64 -16.50
C PHE A 147 -11.65 11.52 -15.51
N LEU A 148 -11.00 11.55 -14.35
CA LEU A 148 -11.14 10.56 -13.30
C LEU A 148 -12.27 10.91 -12.33
N SER A 149 -12.72 12.17 -12.31
CA SER A 149 -13.80 12.66 -11.46
C SER A 149 -15.22 12.38 -11.97
N GLU A 150 -15.38 11.96 -13.24
CA GLU A 150 -16.68 11.66 -13.83
C GLU A 150 -17.31 10.37 -13.26
N ARG A 151 -18.38 10.57 -12.48
CA ARG A 151 -19.24 9.60 -11.78
C ARG A 151 -20.05 8.66 -12.69
N ARG A 152 -19.65 8.37 -13.93
CA ARG A 152 -20.50 7.59 -14.86
C ARG A 152 -20.87 6.19 -14.34
N ASP A 153 -20.11 5.67 -13.38
CA ASP A 153 -20.32 4.33 -12.82
C ASP A 153 -20.67 4.34 -11.32
N GLY A 154 -21.08 5.49 -10.76
CA GLY A 154 -21.50 5.59 -9.35
C GLY A 154 -20.40 5.43 -8.29
N VAL A 155 -19.13 5.29 -8.68
CA VAL A 155 -18.03 5.12 -7.73
C VAL A 155 -17.00 6.26 -7.83
N SER A 156 -16.92 7.05 -6.77
CA SER A 156 -15.94 8.13 -6.60
C SER A 156 -14.59 7.56 -6.14
N TYR A 157 -13.75 7.17 -7.08
CA TYR A 157 -12.40 6.67 -6.75
C TYR A 157 -11.36 7.80 -6.61
N LYS A 158 -11.66 8.91 -5.92
CA LYS A 158 -10.59 9.90 -5.64
C LYS A 158 -9.40 9.28 -4.90
N GLN A 159 -9.63 8.15 -4.23
CA GLN A 159 -8.63 7.31 -3.59
C GLN A 159 -8.87 5.88 -4.06
N ASN A 160 -7.83 5.04 -4.11
CA ASN A 160 -7.93 3.62 -4.47
C ASN A 160 -8.32 3.32 -5.94
N ARG A 161 -7.45 3.68 -6.89
CA ARG A 161 -7.61 3.30 -8.30
C ARG A 161 -6.67 2.16 -8.69
N PRO A 162 -7.17 1.03 -9.23
CA PRO A 162 -6.30 0.07 -9.90
C PRO A 162 -5.69 0.71 -11.16
N THR A 163 -4.57 0.16 -11.64
CA THR A 163 -3.88 0.67 -12.84
C THR A 163 -4.81 0.71 -14.06
N SER A 164 -5.71 -0.27 -14.17
CA SER A 164 -6.73 -0.37 -15.22
C SER A 164 -7.73 0.80 -15.24
N ALA A 165 -7.93 1.49 -14.11
CA ALA A 165 -8.83 2.65 -14.06
C ALA A 165 -8.25 3.85 -14.82
N TYR A 166 -6.92 4.00 -14.85
CA TYR A 166 -6.22 5.03 -15.61
C TYR A 166 -6.26 4.72 -17.11
N GLN A 167 -5.96 3.47 -17.48
CA GLN A 167 -6.01 2.99 -18.86
C GLN A 167 -7.40 3.16 -19.48
N LYS A 168 -8.47 2.81 -18.76
CA LYS A 168 -9.86 2.98 -19.21
C LYS A 168 -10.25 4.42 -19.52
N ARG A 169 -9.53 5.39 -18.96
CA ARG A 169 -9.75 6.83 -19.19
C ARG A 169 -8.70 7.45 -20.12
N GLY A 170 -7.93 6.62 -20.82
CA GLY A 170 -6.91 7.07 -21.78
C GLY A 170 -5.68 7.70 -21.14
N ILE A 171 -5.48 7.52 -19.83
CA ILE A 171 -4.28 7.99 -19.13
C ILE A 171 -3.20 6.91 -19.31
N VAL A 172 -2.16 7.27 -20.06
CA VAL A 172 -1.04 6.40 -20.39
C VAL A 172 0.03 6.57 -19.34
N LEU A 173 0.38 5.48 -18.65
CA LEU A 173 1.52 5.46 -17.72
C LEU A 173 2.83 5.33 -18.49
N SER A 174 3.90 5.98 -18.02
CA SER A 174 5.20 5.98 -18.68
C SER A 174 5.81 4.58 -18.66
N THR A 175 6.38 4.16 -19.79
CA THR A 175 6.98 2.83 -19.96
C THR A 175 8.05 2.55 -18.89
N GLN A 176 8.86 3.55 -18.55
CA GLN A 176 9.90 3.42 -17.54
C GLN A 176 9.32 3.13 -16.14
N SER A 177 8.24 3.83 -15.75
CA SER A 177 7.61 3.62 -14.44
C SER A 177 6.91 2.26 -14.37
N VAL A 178 6.32 1.80 -15.48
CA VAL A 178 5.70 0.47 -15.59
C VAL A 178 6.76 -0.63 -15.48
N GLN A 179 7.87 -0.53 -16.20
CA GLN A 179 8.96 -1.51 -16.11
C GLN A 179 9.56 -1.59 -14.70
N GLY A 180 9.79 -0.44 -14.05
CA GLY A 180 10.25 -0.43 -12.66
C GLY A 180 9.25 -1.07 -11.69
N TYR A 181 7.96 -0.86 -11.92
CA TYR A 181 6.90 -1.50 -11.13
C TYR A 181 6.85 -3.02 -11.33
N GLU A 182 6.94 -3.50 -12.57
CA GLU A 182 6.95 -4.93 -12.89
C GLU A 182 8.17 -5.63 -12.27
N GLN A 183 9.36 -5.00 -12.33
CA GLN A 183 10.56 -5.52 -11.67
C GLN A 183 10.41 -5.58 -10.15
N PHE A 184 9.82 -4.54 -9.56
CA PHE A 184 9.49 -4.53 -8.13
C PHE A 184 8.51 -5.66 -7.78
N GLN A 185 7.44 -5.86 -8.57
CA GLN A 185 6.46 -6.91 -8.33
C GLN A 185 7.08 -8.30 -8.41
N CYS A 186 7.89 -8.57 -9.43
CA CYS A 186 8.59 -9.85 -9.58
C CYS A 186 9.49 -10.15 -8.38
N LEU A 187 10.25 -9.17 -7.91
CA LEU A 187 11.08 -9.33 -6.72
C LEU A 187 10.22 -9.56 -5.47
N ALA A 188 9.13 -8.80 -5.31
CA ALA A 188 8.28 -8.91 -4.14
C ALA A 188 7.51 -10.24 -4.08
N GLU A 189 7.10 -10.79 -5.23
CA GLU A 189 6.52 -12.13 -5.33
C GLU A 189 7.48 -13.20 -4.83
N LYS A 190 8.75 -13.13 -5.25
CA LYS A 190 9.78 -14.04 -4.75
C LYS A 190 9.90 -13.97 -3.22
N TYR A 191 9.87 -12.78 -2.63
CA TYR A 191 9.91 -12.64 -1.17
C TYR A 191 8.64 -13.12 -0.46
N LEU A 192 7.47 -12.97 -1.08
CA LEU A 192 6.22 -13.52 -0.56
C LEU A 192 6.24 -15.06 -0.56
N ASP A 193 6.85 -15.66 -1.57
CA ASP A 193 7.07 -17.11 -1.63
C ASP A 193 8.08 -17.56 -0.56
N GLU A 194 9.17 -16.82 -0.35
CA GLU A 194 10.11 -17.05 0.75
C GLU A 194 9.43 -16.92 2.11
N CYS A 195 8.56 -15.94 2.31
CA CYS A 195 7.76 -15.76 3.53
C CYS A 195 6.72 -16.87 3.73
N ALA A 196 6.24 -17.49 2.65
CA ALA A 196 5.33 -18.62 2.73
C ALA A 196 6.05 -19.93 3.13
N ASN A 197 7.32 -20.06 2.73
CA ASN A 197 8.16 -21.24 2.93
C ASN A 197 8.99 -21.18 4.22
N ALA A 198 9.38 -19.99 4.65
CA ALA A 198 9.95 -19.77 5.97
C ALA A 198 8.81 -19.72 6.98
N ASN A 199 8.81 -20.62 7.95
CA ASN A 199 8.10 -20.40 9.21
C ASN A 199 8.71 -19.14 9.85
N TYR A 200 8.27 -17.95 9.44
CA TYR A 200 8.59 -16.68 10.07
C TYR A 200 7.88 -16.61 11.44
N THR A 201 8.19 -17.55 12.31
CA THR A 201 8.14 -17.35 13.75
C THR A 201 9.24 -16.36 14.05
N CYS A 202 8.88 -15.07 14.21
CA CYS A 202 9.74 -14.07 14.83
C CYS A 202 10.48 -14.74 16.02
N PRO A 203 11.81 -14.91 15.97
CA PRO A 203 12.54 -15.69 16.97
C PRO A 203 12.43 -15.09 18.38
N ARG A 204 12.11 -13.80 18.49
CA ARG A 204 11.83 -13.10 19.77
C ARG A 204 10.38 -13.15 20.23
N CYS A 205 9.43 -13.50 19.35
CA CYS A 205 7.99 -13.44 19.66
C CYS A 205 7.47 -14.73 20.33
N LEU A 206 8.23 -15.83 20.28
CA LEU A 206 7.95 -17.05 21.05
C LEU A 206 8.33 -16.94 22.53
N LEU A 207 9.15 -15.95 22.91
CA LEU A 207 9.62 -15.78 24.30
C LEU A 207 8.73 -14.85 25.16
N ALA A 208 7.70 -14.22 24.59
CA ALA A 208 6.89 -13.22 25.30
C ALA A 208 5.41 -13.61 25.56
N ILE A 209 4.95 -14.80 25.14
CA ILE A 209 3.58 -15.28 25.40
C ILE A 209 3.59 -16.60 26.22
N ARG A 210 4.68 -16.85 26.95
CA ARG A 210 4.74 -17.88 27.99
C ARG A 210 5.36 -17.31 29.26
N LYS A 211 4.65 -16.39 29.90
CA LYS A 211 4.59 -16.23 31.36
C LYS A 211 3.22 -15.70 31.73
#